data_AF-F7YUC6-F1
#
_entry.id   AF-F7YUC6-F1
#
_cell.length_a   1.000
_cell.length_b   1.000
_cell.length_c   1.000
_cell.angle_alpha   90.00
_cell.angle_beta   90.00
_cell.angle_gamma   90.00
#
_symmetry.space_group_name_H-M   'P 1'
#
loop_
_entity.id
_entity.type
_entity.pdbx_description
1 polymer ?
#
loop_
_entity_poly.entity_id
_entity_poly.type
_entity_poly.pdbx_seq_one_letter_code
_entity_poly.pdbx_strand_id
1 'polypeptide(L)'
;MMKLLTLLLLVLLPFVFGTSKFILTILNLTMIHAIAAVGLNLIMGYTGQVSIGHAAFMSIGAYTSALLAMKLSIPLALSIPIAVLVSGIFGFIFGFPSLRLTGFYLAITTMGFAVAVEQLLGAWKDLTKGHIGLRGVPKLGSELFNYYVILAVVVLCFYAFTKLTSHKTGRALKAIRENPLVARVFGINLTKYKLLAFTVGSAFAGLAGALYAHEIGYLAPSVFGLGKSLELLAIVVVGGMGLAVGPFFGSVVYTVLPFLFSRSGISLSIIFGIILIATVLFMPRGIAYYAQNFWLKYGELPVIFLKRRKKSKEGYFVQLPFGKLHCVEEGQGEKVLLCIHGNFGSWRWFKPLMEELKDRYRFLAVDLPNFGDSSRTKSSLEFYAEAVKQCWTCQLKKENCTNKKWK
;
A
#
# COMPACT_ATOMS: atom_id res chain seq x y z
N MET A 1 -7.63 -9.99 8.70
CA MET A 1 -7.09 -9.89 10.07
C MET A 1 -6.10 -8.74 10.24
N MET A 2 -4.97 -8.71 9.52
CA MET A 2 -3.92 -7.68 9.70
C MET A 2 -4.39 -6.23 9.47
N LYS A 3 -5.21 -5.95 8.44
CA LYS A 3 -5.79 -4.61 8.21
C LYS A 3 -6.70 -4.13 9.35
N LEU A 4 -7.39 -5.07 10.00
CA LEU A 4 -8.29 -4.78 11.12
C LEU A 4 -7.47 -4.48 12.38
N LEU A 5 -6.36 -5.21 12.57
CA LEU A 5 -5.44 -5.02 13.68
C LEU A 5 -4.69 -3.67 13.59
N THR A 6 -4.25 -3.28 12.39
CA THR A 6 -3.64 -1.97 12.17
C THR A 6 -4.63 -0.83 12.37
N LEU A 7 -5.89 -1.02 11.96
CA LEU A 7 -6.94 -0.05 12.18
C LEU A 7 -7.25 0.09 13.69
N LEU A 8 -7.36 -1.03 14.40
CA LEU A 8 -7.57 -1.04 15.85
C LEU A 8 -6.42 -0.34 16.59
N LEU A 9 -5.18 -0.60 16.19
CA LEU A 9 -3.99 0.02 16.78
C LEU A 9 -3.98 1.54 16.57
N LEU A 10 -4.37 2.01 15.38
CA LEU A 10 -4.52 3.45 15.09
C LEU A 10 -5.62 4.08 15.95
N VAL A 11 -6.79 3.44 16.06
CA VAL A 11 -7.89 3.96 16.89
C VAL A 11 -7.49 4.10 18.37
N LEU A 12 -6.70 3.15 18.88
CA LEU A 12 -6.27 3.12 20.28
C LEU A 12 -5.03 3.99 20.56
N LEU A 13 -4.34 4.49 19.54
CA LEU A 13 -3.07 5.20 19.66
C LEU A 13 -3.16 6.46 20.53
N PRO A 14 -4.18 7.32 20.41
CA PRO A 14 -4.36 8.49 21.30
C PRO A 14 -4.55 8.13 22.77
N PHE A 15 -5.12 6.96 23.07
CA PHE A 15 -5.34 6.51 24.44
C PHE A 15 -4.04 6.01 25.09
N VAL A 16 -3.09 5.49 24.31
CA VAL A 16 -1.82 4.97 24.81
C VAL A 16 -0.79 6.08 25.02
N PHE A 17 -0.67 7.02 24.08
CA PHE A 17 0.33 8.09 24.13
C PHE A 17 -0.17 9.39 24.77
N GLY A 18 -1.43 9.39 25.23
CA GLY A 18 -2.08 10.55 25.84
C GLY A 18 -2.56 11.58 24.82
N THR A 19 -3.49 12.44 25.24
CA THR A 19 -4.12 13.48 24.41
C THR A 19 -3.28 14.77 24.36
N SER A 20 -1.95 14.65 24.32
CA SER A 20 -1.10 15.84 24.17
C SER A 20 -1.27 16.43 22.78
N LYS A 21 -1.48 17.75 22.70
CA LYS A 21 -1.72 18.44 21.42
C LYS A 21 -0.61 18.17 20.42
N PHE A 22 0.64 18.20 20.90
CA PHE A 22 1.82 17.95 20.09
C PHE A 22 1.82 16.57 19.42
N ILE A 23 1.57 15.48 20.19
CA ILE A 23 1.56 14.13 19.62
C ILE A 23 0.40 13.97 18.63
N LEU A 24 -0.77 14.53 18.93
CA LEU A 24 -1.93 14.48 18.03
C LEU A 24 -1.63 15.18 16.69
N THR A 25 -1.05 16.38 16.71
CA THR A 25 -0.66 17.09 15.49
C THR A 25 0.33 16.28 14.65
N ILE A 26 1.30 15.64 15.30
CA ILE A 26 2.30 14.81 14.61
C ILE A 26 1.65 13.60 13.93
N LEU A 27 0.76 12.90 14.64
CA LEU A 27 0.01 11.78 14.05
C LEU A 27 -0.91 12.23 12.92
N ASN A 28 -1.56 13.38 13.06
CA ASN A 28 -2.39 13.99 12.01
C ASN A 28 -1.56 14.29 10.76
N LEU A 29 -0.37 14.87 10.93
CA LEU A 29 0.54 15.11 9.81
C LEU A 29 1.02 13.79 9.17
N THR A 30 1.32 12.75 9.94
CA THR A 30 1.66 11.42 9.39
C THR A 30 0.54 10.89 8.50
N MET A 31 -0.71 11.03 8.94
CA MET A 31 -1.90 10.61 8.22
C MET A 31 -2.14 11.44 6.96
N ILE A 32 -1.99 12.76 7.04
CA ILE A 32 -2.12 13.68 5.91
C ILE A 32 -1.07 13.37 4.83
N HIS A 33 0.19 13.18 5.23
CA HIS A 33 1.27 12.82 4.31
C HIS A 33 1.07 11.44 3.71
N ALA A 34 0.46 10.51 4.44
CA ALA A 34 0.07 9.20 3.89
C ALA A 34 -0.95 9.36 2.74
N ILE A 35 -1.95 10.24 2.88
CA ILE A 35 -2.94 10.51 1.82
C ILE A 35 -2.25 11.08 0.58
N ALA A 36 -1.41 12.09 0.75
CA ALA A 36 -0.64 12.68 -0.36
C ALA A 36 0.24 11.62 -1.05
N ALA A 37 0.93 10.80 -0.25
CA ALA A 37 1.78 9.73 -0.76
C ALA A 37 0.98 8.62 -1.46
N VAL A 38 -0.26 8.31 -1.04
CA VAL A 38 -1.15 7.38 -1.75
C VAL A 38 -1.49 7.92 -3.14
N GLY A 39 -1.78 9.22 -3.25
CA GLY A 39 -2.00 9.90 -4.54
C GLY A 39 -0.78 9.80 -5.46
N LEU A 40 0.41 10.09 -4.94
CA LEU A 40 1.65 9.99 -5.71
C LEU A 40 1.99 8.55 -6.07
N ASN A 41 1.72 7.59 -5.18
CA ASN A 41 1.92 6.17 -5.44
C ASN A 41 0.98 5.64 -6.52
N LEU A 42 -0.22 6.22 -6.71
CA LEU A 42 -1.08 5.90 -7.84
C LEU A 42 -0.43 6.32 -9.18
N ILE A 43 0.06 7.56 -9.25
CA ILE A 43 0.67 8.14 -10.46
C ILE A 43 1.98 7.42 -10.77
N MET A 44 2.91 7.42 -9.82
CA MET A 44 4.26 6.94 -10.05
C MET A 44 4.38 5.43 -9.81
N GLY A 45 3.84 4.95 -8.69
CA GLY A 45 4.00 3.56 -8.29
C GLY A 45 3.10 2.57 -9.02
N TYR A 46 1.88 2.93 -9.42
CA TYR A 46 1.01 2.00 -10.16
C TYR A 46 1.05 2.20 -11.66
N THR A 47 1.27 3.44 -12.13
CA THR A 47 1.22 3.77 -13.57
C THR A 47 2.61 3.93 -14.20
N GLY A 48 3.66 4.10 -13.39
CA GLY A 48 5.03 4.32 -13.87
C GLY A 48 5.28 5.75 -14.38
N GLN A 49 4.43 6.72 -14.04
CA GLN A 49 4.61 8.12 -14.43
C GLN A 49 5.43 8.86 -13.39
N VAL A 50 6.67 9.24 -13.74
CA VAL A 50 7.51 10.03 -12.83
C VAL A 50 6.89 11.41 -12.63
N SER A 51 6.61 11.77 -11.38
CA SER A 51 6.03 13.06 -11.01
C SER A 51 6.75 13.64 -9.80
N ILE A 52 7.34 14.82 -9.99
CA ILE A 52 8.02 15.62 -8.97
C ILE A 52 7.22 16.92 -8.70
N GLY A 53 5.94 16.92 -9.07
CA GLY A 53 5.04 18.08 -9.00
C GLY A 53 3.93 17.97 -7.96
N HIS A 54 3.93 16.92 -7.14
CA HIS A 54 2.75 16.55 -6.34
C HIS A 54 2.35 17.62 -5.31
N ALA A 55 3.32 18.41 -4.80
CA ALA A 55 3.06 19.49 -3.86
C ALA A 55 2.24 20.64 -4.48
N ALA A 56 2.26 20.84 -5.80
CA ALA A 56 1.38 21.84 -6.43
C ALA A 56 -0.10 21.46 -6.34
N PHE A 57 -0.45 20.18 -6.50
CA PHE A 57 -1.83 19.76 -6.33
C PHE A 57 -2.27 19.84 -4.87
N MET A 58 -1.33 19.63 -3.95
CA MET A 58 -1.53 19.83 -2.53
C MET A 58 -1.75 21.32 -2.19
N SER A 59 -0.97 22.24 -2.77
CA SER A 59 -1.16 23.68 -2.56
C SER A 59 -2.49 24.17 -3.12
N ILE A 60 -2.86 23.74 -4.33
CA ILE A 60 -4.17 24.08 -4.93
C ILE A 60 -5.31 23.68 -3.98
N GLY A 61 -5.27 22.47 -3.42
CA GLY A 61 -6.30 22.01 -2.48
C GLY A 61 -6.28 22.78 -1.15
N ALA A 62 -5.09 23.03 -0.61
CA ALA A 62 -4.90 23.80 0.63
C ALA A 62 -5.48 25.21 0.52
N TYR A 63 -5.08 25.96 -0.52
CA TYR A 63 -5.56 27.31 -0.76
C TYR A 63 -7.03 27.34 -1.12
N THR A 64 -7.53 26.38 -1.91
CA THR A 64 -8.97 26.31 -2.22
C THR A 64 -9.80 26.16 -0.95
N SER A 65 -9.52 25.16 -0.10
CA SER A 65 -10.30 24.95 1.12
C SER A 65 -10.17 26.12 2.10
N ALA A 66 -8.96 26.64 2.28
CA ALA A 66 -8.72 27.78 3.19
C ALA A 66 -9.44 29.05 2.73
N LEU A 67 -9.40 29.38 1.44
CA LEU A 67 -10.06 30.58 0.92
C LEU A 67 -11.59 30.47 0.96
N LEU A 68 -12.15 29.30 0.66
CA LEU A 68 -13.59 29.06 0.79
C LEU A 68 -14.06 29.21 2.24
N ALA A 69 -13.29 28.66 3.19
CA ALA A 69 -13.60 28.74 4.61
C ALA A 69 -13.43 30.17 5.17
N MET A 70 -12.38 30.89 4.76
CA MET A 70 -12.05 32.21 5.32
C MET A 70 -12.82 33.36 4.66
N LYS A 71 -12.93 33.39 3.33
CA LYS A 71 -13.55 34.51 2.60
C LYS A 71 -15.04 34.33 2.39
N LEU A 72 -15.49 33.10 2.11
CA LEU A 72 -16.89 32.79 1.81
C LEU A 72 -17.62 32.15 2.98
N SER A 73 -16.94 31.92 4.12
CA SER A 73 -17.50 31.28 5.32
C SER A 73 -18.21 29.95 5.04
N ILE A 74 -17.76 29.23 3.99
CA ILE A 74 -18.35 27.94 3.61
C ILE A 74 -17.96 26.90 4.66
N PRO A 75 -18.90 26.06 5.13
CA PRO A 75 -18.59 24.99 6.08
C PRO A 75 -17.48 24.06 5.59
N LEU A 76 -16.60 23.65 6.51
CA LEU A 76 -15.44 22.79 6.20
C LEU A 76 -15.83 21.46 5.54
N ALA A 77 -17.00 20.94 5.89
CA ALA A 77 -17.57 19.74 5.29
C ALA A 77 -17.80 19.87 3.77
N LEU A 78 -18.00 21.09 3.27
CA LEU A 78 -18.17 21.38 1.84
C LEU A 78 -16.89 21.92 1.20
N SER A 79 -16.12 22.74 1.92
CA SER A 79 -14.87 23.31 1.39
C SER A 79 -13.84 22.22 1.03
N ILE A 80 -13.74 21.16 1.84
CA ILE A 80 -12.80 20.06 1.61
C ILE A 80 -13.16 19.29 0.33
N PRO A 81 -14.39 18.76 0.14
CA PRO A 81 -14.77 18.13 -1.13
C PRO A 81 -14.58 19.03 -2.35
N ILE A 82 -14.90 20.32 -2.27
CA ILE A 82 -14.65 21.25 -3.38
C ILE A 82 -13.15 21.34 -3.69
N ALA A 83 -12.29 21.44 -2.67
CA ALA A 83 -10.85 21.43 -2.86
C ALA A 83 -10.35 20.14 -3.54
N VAL A 84 -10.92 18.98 -3.21
CA VAL A 84 -10.62 17.70 -3.88
C VAL A 84 -11.00 17.74 -5.35
N LEU A 85 -12.19 18.24 -5.67
CA LEU A 85 -12.68 18.36 -7.05
C LEU A 85 -11.81 19.34 -7.86
N VAL A 86 -11.49 20.50 -7.29
CA VAL A 86 -10.63 21.50 -7.93
C VAL A 86 -9.25 20.93 -8.22
N SER A 87 -8.58 20.31 -7.24
CA SER A 87 -7.28 19.68 -7.47
C SER A 87 -7.35 18.53 -8.48
N GLY A 88 -8.46 17.77 -8.52
CA GLY A 88 -8.71 16.76 -9.54
C GLY A 88 -8.84 17.36 -10.95
N ILE A 89 -9.61 18.44 -11.10
CA ILE A 89 -9.77 19.17 -12.37
C ILE A 89 -8.42 19.71 -12.85
N PHE A 90 -7.63 20.36 -11.98
CA PHE A 90 -6.27 20.79 -12.32
C PHE A 90 -5.37 19.61 -12.67
N GLY A 91 -5.51 18.48 -11.99
CA GLY A 91 -4.83 17.22 -12.33
C GLY A 91 -5.20 16.68 -13.71
N PHE A 92 -6.46 16.80 -14.12
CA PHE A 92 -6.93 16.43 -15.46
C PHE A 92 -6.38 17.40 -16.53
N ILE A 93 -6.51 18.70 -16.30
CA ILE A 93 -6.04 19.76 -17.22
C ILE A 93 -4.54 19.64 -17.44
N PHE A 94 -3.76 19.47 -16.36
CA PHE A 94 -2.31 19.32 -16.44
C PHE A 94 -1.90 17.93 -16.93
N GLY A 95 -2.65 16.89 -16.55
CA GLY A 95 -2.41 15.51 -16.94
C GLY A 95 -2.50 15.34 -18.44
N PHE A 96 -3.46 15.99 -19.12
CA PHE A 96 -3.69 15.85 -20.56
C PHE A 96 -2.47 16.20 -21.45
N PRO A 97 -1.85 17.39 -21.37
CA PRO A 97 -0.63 17.71 -22.13
C PRO A 97 0.56 16.87 -21.67
N SER A 98 0.62 16.53 -20.38
CA SER A 98 1.67 15.70 -19.80
C SER A 98 1.73 14.28 -20.39
N LEU A 99 0.64 13.77 -20.99
CA LEU A 99 0.63 12.45 -21.64
C LEU A 99 1.53 12.36 -22.87
N ARG A 100 1.88 13.50 -23.47
CA ARG A 100 2.81 13.56 -24.62
C ARG A 100 4.27 13.39 -24.20
N LEU A 101 4.56 13.51 -22.91
CA LEU A 101 5.90 13.43 -22.34
C LEU A 101 6.10 12.09 -21.63
N THR A 102 7.32 11.57 -21.70
CA THR A 102 7.69 10.30 -21.09
C THR A 102 8.97 10.44 -20.26
N GLY A 103 9.10 9.59 -19.24
CA GLY A 103 10.30 9.49 -18.41
C GLY A 103 10.72 10.84 -17.80
N PHE A 104 11.95 11.24 -18.08
CA PHE A 104 12.58 12.42 -17.51
C PHE A 104 11.92 13.74 -17.93
N TYR A 105 11.41 13.83 -19.17
CA TYR A 105 10.70 15.04 -19.63
C TYR A 105 9.44 15.30 -18.81
N LEU A 106 8.69 14.24 -18.50
CA LEU A 106 7.52 14.36 -17.64
C LEU A 106 7.91 14.83 -16.22
N ALA A 107 9.02 14.32 -15.70
CA ALA A 107 9.54 14.74 -14.39
C ALA A 107 9.87 16.23 -14.36
N ILE A 108 10.63 16.74 -15.34
CA ILE A 108 10.96 18.17 -15.46
C ILE A 108 9.69 19.01 -15.58
N THR A 109 8.73 18.61 -16.42
CA THR A 109 7.48 19.37 -16.59
C THR A 109 6.67 19.43 -15.30
N THR A 110 6.59 18.33 -14.53
CA THR A 110 5.91 18.34 -13.23
C THR A 110 6.63 19.18 -12.18
N MET A 111 7.96 19.21 -12.20
CA MET A 111 8.76 20.12 -11.35
C MET A 111 8.51 21.57 -11.73
N GLY A 112 8.54 21.90 -13.03
CA GLY A 112 8.22 23.25 -13.52
C GLY A 112 6.81 23.69 -13.12
N PHE A 113 5.83 22.77 -13.14
CA PHE A 113 4.49 23.04 -12.64
C PHE A 113 4.46 23.34 -11.15
N ALA A 114 5.19 22.56 -10.32
CA ALA A 114 5.29 22.85 -8.89
C ALA A 114 5.85 24.25 -8.61
N VAL A 115 6.95 24.60 -9.27
CA VAL A 115 7.57 25.93 -9.15
C VAL A 115 6.62 27.02 -9.67
N ALA A 116 5.97 26.81 -10.82
CA ALA A 116 5.04 27.79 -11.39
C ALA A 116 3.86 28.08 -10.45
N VAL A 117 3.27 27.04 -9.86
CA VAL A 117 2.16 27.20 -8.89
C VAL A 117 2.64 27.90 -7.62
N GLU A 118 3.81 27.54 -7.09
CA GLU A 118 4.41 28.21 -5.93
C GLU A 118 4.61 29.72 -6.20
N GLN A 119 5.21 30.07 -7.34
CA GLN A 119 5.48 31.46 -7.71
C GLN A 119 4.19 32.25 -7.99
N LEU A 120 3.20 31.62 -8.63
CA LEU A 120 1.90 32.25 -8.89
C LEU A 120 1.17 32.55 -7.58
N LEU A 121 1.13 31.59 -6.65
CA LEU A 121 0.57 31.81 -5.32
C LEU A 121 1.37 32.84 -4.52
N GLY A 122 2.69 32.91 -4.70
CA GLY A 122 3.57 33.90 -4.07
C GLY A 122 3.41 35.33 -4.59
N ALA A 123 3.08 35.48 -5.88
CA ALA A 123 2.84 36.77 -6.52
C ALA A 123 1.45 37.34 -6.23
N TRP A 124 0.47 36.49 -5.95
CA TRP A 124 -0.94 36.88 -5.87
C TRP A 124 -1.38 37.47 -4.51
N LYS A 125 -0.87 38.66 -4.19
CA LYS A 125 -1.05 39.31 -2.87
C LYS A 125 -2.51 39.47 -2.43
N ASP A 126 -3.44 39.78 -3.33
CA ASP A 126 -4.84 40.04 -2.95
C ASP A 126 -5.62 38.77 -2.57
N LEU A 127 -5.28 37.64 -3.22
CA LEU A 127 -5.96 36.38 -3.00
C LEU A 127 -5.31 35.58 -1.88
N THR A 128 -4.01 35.33 -1.97
CA THR A 128 -3.26 34.40 -1.09
C THR A 128 -2.46 35.08 0.01
N LYS A 129 -2.41 36.42 0.01
CA LYS A 129 -1.46 37.23 0.80
C LYS A 129 0.02 37.01 0.41
N GLY A 130 0.27 36.39 -0.76
CA GLY A 130 1.60 36.16 -1.31
C GLY A 130 2.50 35.35 -0.36
N HIS A 131 3.78 35.70 -0.32
CA HIS A 131 4.78 35.03 0.54
C HIS A 131 4.55 35.20 2.05
N ILE A 132 3.71 36.17 2.47
CA ILE A 132 3.33 36.35 3.89
C ILE A 132 2.44 35.19 4.36
N GLY A 133 1.67 34.62 3.43
CA GLY A 133 0.77 33.51 3.68
C GLY A 133 -0.55 33.87 4.36
N LEU A 134 -1.47 32.91 4.37
CA LEU A 134 -2.75 32.98 5.06
C LEU A 134 -2.57 32.51 6.51
N ARG A 135 -2.99 33.34 7.47
CA ARG A 135 -3.01 33.03 8.91
C ARG A 135 -4.44 32.93 9.41
N GLY A 136 -4.67 32.12 10.44
CA GLY A 136 -5.99 31.98 11.06
C GLY A 136 -6.95 31.15 10.21
N VAL A 137 -6.43 30.16 9.47
CA VAL A 137 -7.29 29.20 8.77
C VAL A 137 -8.12 28.45 9.82
N PRO A 138 -9.46 28.39 9.70
CA PRO A 138 -10.32 27.73 10.67
C PRO A 138 -9.91 26.27 10.88
N LYS A 139 -9.77 25.85 12.13
CA LYS A 139 -9.53 24.44 12.47
C LYS A 139 -10.81 23.62 12.32
N LEU A 140 -10.65 22.33 12.05
CA LEU A 140 -11.76 21.35 11.98
C LEU A 140 -12.53 21.23 13.30
N GLY A 141 -11.83 21.33 14.43
CA GLY A 141 -12.39 21.26 15.77
C GLY A 141 -11.29 21.15 16.82
N SER A 142 -11.53 20.34 17.85
CA SER A 142 -10.50 19.99 18.84
C SER A 142 -9.45 19.06 18.23
N GLU A 143 -8.23 19.05 18.77
CA GLU A 143 -7.12 18.23 18.25
C GLU A 143 -7.48 16.72 18.19
N LEU A 144 -8.26 16.24 19.17
CA LEU A 144 -8.75 14.86 19.20
C LEU A 144 -9.86 14.62 18.17
N PHE A 145 -10.74 15.60 17.96
CA PHE A 145 -11.75 15.52 16.90
C PHE A 145 -11.10 15.49 15.51
N ASN A 146 -10.10 16.35 15.28
CA ASN A 146 -9.31 16.34 14.05
C ASN A 146 -8.70 14.96 13.79
N TYR A 147 -8.13 14.34 14.84
CA TYR A 147 -7.54 13.02 14.74
C TYR A 147 -8.52 11.96 14.21
N TYR A 148 -9.71 11.86 14.80
CA TYR A 148 -10.69 10.87 14.36
C TYR A 148 -11.27 11.18 12.98
N VAL A 149 -11.47 12.46 12.65
CA VAL A 149 -11.92 12.87 11.31
C VAL A 149 -10.86 12.51 10.26
N ILE A 150 -9.59 12.87 10.50
CA ILE A 150 -8.48 12.56 9.59
C ILE A 150 -8.30 11.05 9.47
N LEU A 151 -8.39 10.30 10.57
CA LEU A 151 -8.32 8.84 10.56
C LEU A 151 -9.44 8.24 9.69
N ALA A 152 -10.68 8.70 9.84
CA ALA A 152 -11.80 8.24 9.02
C ALA A 152 -11.55 8.53 7.52
N VAL A 153 -11.04 9.73 7.20
CA VAL A 153 -10.69 10.12 5.83
C VAL A 153 -9.55 9.25 5.28
N VAL A 154 -8.48 9.01 6.04
CA VAL A 154 -7.38 8.11 5.64
C VAL A 154 -7.91 6.72 5.32
N VAL A 155 -8.76 6.15 6.19
CA VAL A 155 -9.34 4.82 5.98
C VAL A 155 -10.15 4.79 4.69
N LEU A 156 -10.97 5.82 4.45
CA LEU A 156 -11.73 5.96 3.21
C LEU A 156 -10.81 6.08 1.98
N CYS A 157 -9.72 6.86 2.05
CA CYS A 157 -8.76 7.01 0.98
C CYS A 157 -8.03 5.70 0.65
N PHE A 158 -7.53 4.99 1.67
CA PHE A 158 -6.89 3.69 1.48
C PHE A 158 -7.88 2.62 0.98
N TYR A 159 -9.13 2.67 1.44
CA TYR A 159 -10.19 1.81 0.91
C TYR A 159 -10.46 2.08 -0.57
N ALA A 160 -10.68 3.35 -0.95
CA ALA A 160 -10.89 3.76 -2.34
C ALA A 160 -9.69 3.38 -3.23
N PHE A 161 -8.47 3.63 -2.75
CA PHE A 161 -7.24 3.26 -3.45
C PHE A 161 -7.12 1.75 -3.65
N THR A 162 -7.36 0.94 -2.62
CA THR A 162 -7.28 -0.52 -2.73
C THR A 162 -8.36 -1.09 -3.64
N LYS A 163 -9.58 -0.53 -3.62
CA LYS A 163 -10.62 -0.88 -4.59
C LYS A 163 -10.18 -0.55 -6.01
N LEU A 164 -9.78 0.69 -6.28
CA LEU A 164 -9.32 1.13 -7.60
C LEU A 164 -8.19 0.24 -8.16
N THR A 165 -7.24 -0.12 -7.31
CA THR A 165 -6.05 -0.90 -7.68
C THR A 165 -6.26 -2.42 -7.72
N SER A 166 -7.34 -2.94 -7.13
CA SER A 166 -7.69 -4.37 -7.15
C SER A 166 -8.51 -4.78 -8.38
N HIS A 167 -9.25 -3.85 -8.98
CA HIS A 167 -10.12 -4.10 -10.13
C HIS A 167 -9.39 -4.08 -11.50
N LYS A 168 -10.15 -4.17 -12.60
CA LYS A 168 -9.66 -4.09 -13.98
C LYS A 168 -8.74 -2.88 -14.20
N THR A 169 -9.12 -1.73 -13.64
CA THR A 169 -8.33 -0.48 -13.67
C THR A 169 -6.93 -0.68 -13.11
N GLY A 170 -6.80 -1.23 -11.91
CA GLY A 170 -5.50 -1.46 -11.29
C GLY A 170 -4.60 -2.42 -12.08
N ARG A 171 -5.18 -3.47 -12.69
CA ARG A 171 -4.43 -4.37 -13.58
C ARG A 171 -3.95 -3.65 -14.83
N ALA A 172 -4.79 -2.79 -15.42
CA ALA A 172 -4.40 -1.97 -16.55
C ALA A 172 -3.27 -1.00 -16.18
N LEU A 173 -3.35 -0.32 -15.03
CA LEU A 173 -2.28 0.58 -14.56
C LEU A 173 -0.96 -0.16 -14.39
N LYS A 174 -0.97 -1.32 -13.72
CA LYS A 174 0.25 -2.15 -13.58
C LYS A 174 0.81 -2.60 -14.92
N ALA A 175 -0.03 -3.03 -15.86
CA ALA A 175 0.43 -3.39 -17.21
C ALA A 175 1.09 -2.21 -17.93
N ILE A 176 0.53 -1.00 -17.77
CA ILE A 176 1.10 0.25 -18.32
C ILE A 176 2.46 0.55 -17.69
N ARG A 177 2.61 0.34 -16.38
CA ARG A 177 3.88 0.52 -15.66
C ARG A 177 4.97 -0.43 -16.16
N GLU A 178 4.64 -1.70 -16.38
CA GLU A 178 5.61 -2.70 -16.85
C GLU A 178 6.07 -2.41 -18.28
N ASN A 179 5.12 -2.30 -19.22
CA ASN A 179 5.44 -1.95 -20.59
C ASN A 179 4.23 -1.31 -21.30
N PRO A 180 4.26 0.01 -21.59
CA PRO A 180 3.14 0.71 -22.22
C PRO A 180 2.89 0.27 -23.67
N LEU A 181 3.91 -0.20 -24.40
CA LEU A 181 3.75 -0.71 -25.77
C LEU A 181 2.98 -2.04 -25.75
N VAL A 182 3.38 -2.97 -24.89
CA VAL A 182 2.71 -4.27 -24.72
C VAL A 182 1.27 -4.07 -24.26
N ALA A 183 1.03 -3.20 -23.28
CA ALA A 183 -0.31 -2.87 -22.81
C ALA A 183 -1.22 -2.38 -23.95
N ARG A 184 -0.68 -1.58 -24.88
CA ARG A 184 -1.44 -1.08 -26.04
C ARG A 184 -1.82 -2.19 -27.02
N VAL A 185 -0.93 -3.17 -27.25
CA VAL A 185 -1.22 -4.34 -28.11
C VAL A 185 -2.37 -5.18 -27.52
N PHE A 186 -2.44 -5.30 -26.19
CA PHE A 186 -3.57 -5.92 -25.48
C PHE A 186 -4.85 -5.05 -25.42
N GLY A 187 -4.92 -3.96 -26.20
CA GLY A 187 -6.10 -3.10 -26.30
C GLY A 187 -6.30 -2.13 -25.12
N ILE A 188 -5.30 -1.93 -24.27
CA ILE A 188 -5.41 -1.01 -23.13
C ILE A 188 -5.24 0.44 -23.61
N ASN A 189 -6.25 1.29 -23.38
CA ASN A 189 -6.16 2.72 -23.67
C ASN A 189 -5.26 3.44 -22.66
N LEU A 190 -4.00 3.65 -23.02
CA LEU A 190 -3.00 4.30 -22.17
C LEU A 190 -3.43 5.69 -21.70
N THR A 191 -3.99 6.49 -22.60
CA THR A 191 -4.40 7.88 -22.36
C THR A 191 -5.44 7.94 -21.24
N LYS A 192 -6.49 7.12 -21.34
CA LYS A 192 -7.57 7.06 -20.34
C LYS A 192 -7.03 6.71 -18.95
N TYR A 193 -6.19 5.68 -18.85
CA TYR A 193 -5.71 5.19 -17.56
C TYR A 193 -4.65 6.09 -16.93
N LYS A 194 -3.74 6.66 -17.72
CA LYS A 194 -2.76 7.65 -17.23
C LYS A 194 -3.46 8.93 -16.76
N LEU A 195 -4.44 9.43 -17.51
CA LEU A 195 -5.20 10.62 -17.13
C LEU A 195 -6.04 10.38 -15.87
N LEU A 196 -6.67 9.21 -15.76
CA LEU A 196 -7.37 8.79 -14.55
C LEU A 196 -6.43 8.77 -13.34
N ALA A 197 -5.23 8.17 -13.48
CA ALA A 197 -4.25 8.12 -12.40
C ALA A 197 -3.80 9.52 -11.97
N PHE A 198 -3.55 10.42 -12.93
CA PHE A 198 -3.21 11.83 -12.63
C PHE A 198 -4.36 12.56 -11.92
N THR A 199 -5.58 12.46 -12.45
CA THR A 199 -6.77 13.12 -11.89
C THR A 199 -7.03 12.67 -10.45
N VAL A 200 -7.07 11.36 -10.23
CA VAL A 200 -7.32 10.78 -8.90
C VAL A 200 -6.14 11.02 -7.96
N GLY A 201 -4.91 10.93 -8.45
CA GLY A 201 -3.71 11.22 -7.67
C GLY A 201 -3.65 12.68 -7.20
N SER A 202 -3.95 13.63 -8.09
CA SER A 202 -4.07 15.06 -7.76
C SER A 202 -5.22 15.34 -6.81
N ALA A 203 -6.35 14.63 -6.92
CA ALA A 203 -7.45 14.73 -5.96
C ALA A 203 -7.03 14.30 -4.54
N PHE A 204 -6.27 13.20 -4.40
CA PHE A 204 -5.69 12.80 -3.11
C PHE A 204 -4.70 13.84 -2.57
N ALA A 205 -3.85 14.42 -3.43
CA ALA A 205 -2.95 15.50 -3.03
C ALA A 205 -3.73 16.73 -2.53
N GLY A 206 -4.78 17.13 -3.24
CA GLY A 206 -5.64 18.23 -2.86
C GLY A 206 -6.35 18.01 -1.52
N LEU A 207 -6.85 16.79 -1.29
CA LEU A 207 -7.43 16.39 0.00
C LEU A 207 -6.41 16.53 1.13
N ALA A 208 -5.20 16.02 0.93
CA ALA A 208 -4.13 16.14 1.91
C ALA A 208 -3.78 17.62 2.18
N GLY A 209 -3.75 18.45 1.14
CA GLY A 209 -3.52 19.89 1.27
C GLY A 209 -4.60 20.61 2.05
N ALA A 210 -5.87 20.31 1.77
CA ALA A 210 -7.00 20.87 2.50
C ALA A 210 -6.93 20.51 3.99
N LEU A 211 -6.68 19.23 4.31
CA LEU A 211 -6.52 18.79 5.70
C LEU A 211 -5.30 19.45 6.37
N TYR A 212 -4.18 19.57 5.66
CA TYR A 212 -2.98 20.26 6.16
C TYR A 212 -3.27 21.72 6.55
N ALA A 213 -4.03 22.44 5.72
CA ALA A 213 -4.39 23.84 5.99
C ALA A 213 -5.17 24.00 7.29
N HIS A 214 -6.15 23.12 7.53
CA HIS A 214 -7.02 23.16 8.70
C HIS A 214 -6.37 22.58 9.96
N GLU A 215 -5.32 21.77 9.82
CA GLU A 215 -4.54 21.26 10.96
C GLU A 215 -3.54 22.30 11.45
N ILE A 216 -2.75 22.89 10.55
CA ILE A 216 -1.69 23.84 10.89
C ILE A 216 -2.24 25.26 11.16
N GLY A 217 -3.29 25.68 10.45
CA GLY A 217 -3.87 27.03 10.60
C GLY A 217 -3.08 28.13 9.89
N TYR A 218 -2.00 27.78 9.18
CA TYR A 218 -1.14 28.67 8.41
C TYR A 218 -0.75 28.06 7.08
N LEU A 219 -0.79 28.87 6.02
CA LEU A 219 -0.40 28.48 4.67
C LEU A 219 0.54 29.52 4.08
N ALA A 220 1.74 29.11 3.67
CA ALA A 220 2.62 29.92 2.83
C ALA A 220 2.99 29.15 1.55
N PRO A 221 3.17 29.83 0.40
CA PRO A 221 3.50 29.16 -0.86
C PRO A 221 4.77 28.29 -0.77
N SER A 222 5.79 28.78 -0.07
CA SER A 222 7.09 28.11 0.11
C SER A 222 7.00 26.75 0.82
N VAL A 223 5.94 26.51 1.61
CA VAL A 223 5.71 25.21 2.27
C VAL A 223 5.39 24.10 1.28
N PHE A 224 4.85 24.46 0.11
CA PHE A 224 4.44 23.53 -0.94
C PHE A 224 5.33 23.59 -2.18
N GLY A 225 6.55 24.12 -2.04
CA GLY A 225 7.51 24.19 -3.13
C GLY A 225 8.11 22.84 -3.53
N LEU A 226 9.16 22.88 -4.36
CA LEU A 226 9.84 21.68 -4.86
C LEU A 226 10.33 20.76 -3.73
N GLY A 227 10.81 21.32 -2.62
CA GLY A 227 11.24 20.55 -1.45
C GLY A 227 10.15 19.60 -0.95
N LYS A 228 8.90 20.07 -0.84
CA LYS A 228 7.77 19.24 -0.42
C LYS A 228 7.47 18.13 -1.42
N SER A 229 7.58 18.39 -2.72
CA SER A 229 7.42 17.34 -3.75
C SER A 229 8.49 16.26 -3.64
N LEU A 230 9.74 16.65 -3.37
CA LEU A 230 10.84 15.70 -3.17
C LEU A 230 10.69 14.89 -1.88
N GLU A 231 10.18 15.51 -0.81
CA GLU A 231 9.83 14.81 0.43
C GLU A 231 8.72 13.77 0.20
N LEU A 232 7.66 14.13 -0.54
CA LEU A 232 6.58 13.19 -0.90
C LEU A 232 7.11 12.05 -1.78
N LEU A 233 8.00 12.36 -2.72
CA LEU A 233 8.70 11.36 -3.52
C LEU A 233 9.49 10.40 -2.62
N ALA A 234 10.26 10.95 -1.67
CA ALA A 234 11.02 10.16 -0.72
C ALA A 234 10.12 9.25 0.12
N ILE A 235 8.99 9.76 0.62
CA ILE A 235 7.99 8.97 1.36
C ILE A 235 7.53 7.76 0.53
N VAL A 236 7.19 7.95 -0.74
CA VAL A 236 6.71 6.86 -1.60
C VAL A 236 7.81 5.85 -1.92
N VAL A 237 9.03 6.32 -2.21
CA VAL A 237 10.17 5.45 -2.54
C VAL A 237 10.60 4.64 -1.31
N VAL A 238 10.81 5.32 -0.18
CA VAL A 238 11.23 4.69 1.09
C VAL A 238 10.16 3.74 1.60
N GLY A 239 8.88 4.14 1.53
CA GLY A 239 7.75 3.30 1.91
C GLY A 239 7.61 2.05 1.06
N GLY A 240 7.84 2.14 -0.25
CA GLY A 240 7.73 1.03 -1.19
C GLY A 240 6.81 1.36 -2.36
N MET A 241 7.42 1.77 -3.47
CA MET A 241 6.72 2.21 -4.67
C MET A 241 5.91 1.08 -5.32
N GLY A 242 4.61 1.29 -5.52
CA GLY A 242 3.68 0.33 -6.10
C GLY A 242 3.09 -0.68 -5.13
N LEU A 243 3.40 -0.56 -3.83
CA LEU A 243 2.72 -1.30 -2.77
C LEU A 243 1.62 -0.43 -2.16
N ALA A 244 0.45 -1.03 -1.89
CA ALA A 244 -0.67 -0.30 -1.30
C ALA A 244 -0.39 0.20 0.13
N VAL A 245 0.43 -0.54 0.89
CA VAL A 245 0.82 -0.18 2.27
C VAL A 245 2.04 0.74 2.33
N GLY A 246 2.79 0.86 1.23
CA GLY A 246 4.04 1.63 1.18
C GLY A 246 3.89 3.08 1.66
N PRO A 247 2.93 3.86 1.13
CA PRO A 247 2.70 5.25 1.53
C PRO A 247 2.55 5.47 3.03
N PHE A 248 1.90 4.54 3.74
CA PHE A 248 1.70 4.64 5.19
C PHE A 248 3.01 4.45 5.95
N PHE A 249 3.78 3.41 5.64
CA PHE A 249 5.08 3.20 6.29
C PHE A 249 6.07 4.31 5.98
N GLY A 250 6.08 4.79 4.74
CA GLY A 250 6.91 5.92 4.34
C GLY A 250 6.57 7.20 5.12
N SER A 251 5.29 7.49 5.34
CA SER A 251 4.88 8.70 6.06
C SER A 251 5.23 8.59 7.55
N VAL A 252 5.08 7.40 8.15
CA VAL A 252 5.52 7.14 9.53
C VAL A 252 7.01 7.39 9.68
N VAL A 253 7.83 6.84 8.77
CA VAL A 253 9.29 7.07 8.79
C VAL A 253 9.58 8.56 8.65
N TYR A 254 8.95 9.23 7.69
CA TYR A 254 9.16 10.67 7.49
C TYR A 254 8.82 11.51 8.73
N THR A 255 7.71 11.20 9.40
CA THR A 255 7.29 11.98 10.56
C THR A 255 8.10 11.67 11.82
N VAL A 256 8.55 10.42 12.01
CA VAL A 256 9.35 10.01 13.19
C VAL A 256 10.79 10.49 13.06
N LEU A 257 11.32 10.60 11.85
CA LEU A 257 12.74 10.89 11.63
C LEU A 257 13.22 12.22 12.25
N PRO A 258 12.50 13.35 12.15
CA PRO A 258 12.87 14.59 12.83
C PRO A 258 13.03 14.42 14.34
N PHE A 259 12.31 13.52 14.99
CA PHE A 259 12.46 13.29 16.43
C PHE A 259 13.81 12.67 16.79
N LEU A 260 14.28 11.75 15.96
CA LEU A 260 15.55 11.06 16.19
C LEU A 260 16.74 11.99 15.92
N PHE A 261 16.61 12.90 14.94
CA PHE A 261 17.73 13.70 14.46
C PHE A 261 17.62 15.21 14.71
N SER A 262 16.55 15.70 15.34
CA SER A 262 16.36 17.13 15.65
C SER A 262 17.51 17.75 16.44
N ARG A 263 18.19 16.95 17.27
CA ARG A 263 19.33 17.39 18.10
C ARG A 263 20.69 17.24 17.42
N SER A 264 20.74 16.71 16.19
CA SER A 264 22.00 16.42 15.48
C SER A 264 22.68 17.64 14.86
N GLY A 265 21.96 18.76 14.69
CA GLY A 265 22.45 19.95 13.98
C GLY A 265 22.50 19.81 12.45
N ILE A 266 22.21 18.64 11.90
CA ILE A 266 22.17 18.38 10.45
C ILE A 266 20.79 18.76 9.91
N SER A 267 20.74 19.41 8.74
CA SER A 267 19.48 19.70 8.06
C SER A 267 18.71 18.41 7.75
N LEU A 268 17.44 18.36 8.13
CA LEU A 268 16.55 17.21 7.90
C LEU A 268 16.48 16.83 6.42
N SER A 269 16.57 17.80 5.51
CA SER A 269 16.57 17.54 4.07
C SER A 269 17.78 16.71 3.61
N ILE A 270 18.95 16.92 4.24
CA ILE A 270 20.15 16.13 3.95
C ILE A 270 19.96 14.70 4.45
N ILE A 271 19.40 14.53 5.66
CA ILE A 271 19.13 13.21 6.24
C ILE A 271 18.11 12.45 5.38
N PHE A 272 17.04 13.11 4.93
CA PHE A 272 16.08 12.51 4.01
C PHE A 272 16.72 12.10 2.68
N GLY A 273 17.61 12.93 2.13
CA GLY A 273 18.38 12.60 0.94
C GLY A 273 19.24 11.34 1.13
N ILE A 274 19.98 11.26 2.25
CA ILE A 274 20.81 10.09 2.59
C ILE A 274 19.95 8.83 2.73
N ILE A 275 18.83 8.90 3.46
CA ILE A 275 17.93 7.75 3.65
C ILE A 275 17.30 7.33 2.33
N LEU A 276 16.93 8.28 1.48
CA LEU A 276 16.40 7.99 0.15
C LEU A 276 17.44 7.24 -0.68
N ILE A 277 18.69 7.72 -0.74
CA ILE A 277 19.79 7.08 -1.45
C ILE A 277 20.05 5.67 -0.89
N ALA A 278 20.16 5.54 0.44
CA ALA A 278 20.36 4.26 1.11
C ALA A 278 19.22 3.28 0.81
N THR A 279 17.96 3.74 0.82
CA THR A 279 16.81 2.88 0.53
C THR A 279 16.83 2.42 -0.92
N VAL A 280 17.19 3.29 -1.87
CA VAL A 280 17.31 2.90 -3.29
C VAL A 280 18.42 1.89 -3.50
N LEU A 281 19.57 2.02 -2.80
CA LEU A 281 20.72 1.12 -2.94
C LEU A 281 20.50 -0.24 -2.26
N PHE A 282 20.01 -0.25 -1.02
CA PHE A 282 19.95 -1.47 -0.19
C PHE A 282 18.55 -2.11 -0.15
N MET A 283 17.49 -1.33 -0.36
CA MET A 283 16.10 -1.77 -0.22
C MET A 283 15.24 -1.29 -1.42
N PRO A 284 15.53 -1.71 -2.66
CA PRO A 284 14.91 -1.15 -3.87
C PRO A 284 13.38 -1.36 -3.96
N ARG A 285 12.81 -2.27 -3.18
CA ARG A 285 11.34 -2.48 -3.06
C ARG A 285 10.68 -1.69 -1.92
N GLY A 286 11.47 -0.90 -1.18
CA GLY A 286 11.08 -0.09 -0.01
C GLY A 286 10.81 -0.90 1.25
N ILE A 287 10.75 -0.20 2.38
CA ILE A 287 10.69 -0.78 3.73
C ILE A 287 9.44 -1.66 3.92
N ALA A 288 8.29 -1.26 3.38
CA ALA A 288 7.06 -2.03 3.55
C ALA A 288 7.14 -3.43 2.93
N TYR A 289 7.88 -3.60 1.83
CA TYR A 289 8.08 -4.91 1.21
C TYR A 289 8.85 -5.86 2.13
N TYR A 290 9.95 -5.37 2.72
CA TYR A 290 10.76 -6.16 3.64
C TYR A 290 10.01 -6.43 4.95
N ALA A 291 9.28 -5.44 5.47
CA ALA A 291 8.43 -5.62 6.65
C ALA A 291 7.34 -6.67 6.40
N GLN A 292 6.68 -6.64 5.24
CA GLN A 292 5.67 -7.62 4.86
C GLN A 292 6.28 -9.02 4.72
N ASN A 293 7.41 -9.16 4.05
CA ASN A 293 8.09 -10.45 3.90
C ASN A 293 8.61 -11.00 5.23
N PHE A 294 9.13 -10.13 6.10
CA PHE A 294 9.54 -10.50 7.44
C PHE A 294 8.33 -11.01 8.25
N TRP A 295 7.19 -10.31 8.18
CA TRP A 295 5.97 -10.74 8.84
C TRP A 295 5.45 -12.07 8.30
N LEU A 296 5.41 -12.25 6.98
CA LEU A 296 4.99 -13.52 6.38
C LEU A 296 5.94 -14.67 6.76
N LYS A 297 7.25 -14.41 6.84
CA LYS A 297 8.25 -15.43 7.15
C LYS A 297 8.31 -15.78 8.63
N TYR A 298 8.20 -14.80 9.53
CA TYR A 298 8.39 -15.00 10.98
C TYR A 298 7.12 -14.82 11.81
N GLY A 299 6.24 -13.87 11.43
CA GLY A 299 5.01 -13.55 12.17
C GLY A 299 3.89 -14.58 12.01
N GLU A 300 3.84 -15.32 10.89
CA GLU A 300 2.85 -16.40 10.72
C GLU A 300 3.29 -17.72 11.36
N LEU A 301 4.59 -17.90 11.68
CA LEU A 301 5.11 -19.10 12.34
C LEU A 301 4.37 -19.47 13.65
N PRO A 302 4.12 -18.55 14.61
CA PRO A 302 3.39 -18.91 15.82
C PRO A 302 1.93 -19.30 15.55
N VAL A 303 1.24 -18.65 14.61
CA VAL A 303 -0.14 -18.99 14.24
C VAL A 303 -0.21 -20.37 13.56
N ILE A 304 0.74 -20.64 12.67
CA ILE A 304 0.88 -21.95 12.01
C ILE A 304 1.26 -23.02 13.04
N PHE A 305 2.16 -22.73 13.99
CA PHE A 305 2.58 -23.65 15.05
C PHE A 305 1.41 -23.99 15.99
N LEU A 306 0.61 -23.00 16.40
CA LEU A 306 -0.62 -23.22 17.18
C LEU A 306 -1.64 -24.06 16.41
N LYS A 307 -1.82 -23.81 15.10
CA LYS A 307 -2.69 -24.65 14.26
C LYS A 307 -2.14 -26.06 14.06
N ARG A 308 -0.81 -26.24 13.96
CA ARG A 308 -0.13 -27.54 13.79
C ARG A 308 -0.30 -28.47 14.99
N ARG A 309 -0.50 -27.95 16.21
CA ARG A 309 -0.59 -28.77 17.43
C ARG A 309 -1.84 -29.67 17.51
N LYS A 310 -2.90 -29.35 16.77
CA LYS A 310 -4.04 -30.28 16.59
C LYS A 310 -3.63 -31.30 15.53
N LYS A 311 -3.31 -32.54 15.89
CA LYS A 311 -3.24 -33.66 14.91
C LYS A 311 -4.62 -33.83 14.29
N SER A 312 -4.69 -33.87 12.96
CA SER A 312 -5.94 -34.16 12.26
C SER A 312 -6.31 -35.63 12.45
N LYS A 313 -7.60 -35.92 12.68
CA LYS A 313 -8.15 -37.28 12.53
C LYS A 313 -8.57 -37.56 11.07
N GLU A 314 -8.61 -36.53 10.24
CA GLU A 314 -8.98 -36.60 8.81
C GLU A 314 -7.71 -36.87 7.97
N GLY A 315 -7.80 -37.85 7.06
CA GLY A 315 -6.72 -38.25 6.17
C GLY A 315 -6.27 -39.70 6.34
N TYR A 316 -5.29 -40.10 5.53
CA TYR A 316 -4.63 -41.40 5.63
C TYR A 316 -3.12 -41.25 5.46
N PHE A 317 -2.39 -42.26 5.90
CA PHE A 317 -0.94 -42.30 5.77
C PHE A 317 -0.51 -43.28 4.69
N VAL A 318 0.35 -42.81 3.79
CA VAL A 318 1.06 -43.64 2.82
C VAL A 318 2.41 -44.00 3.42
N GLN A 319 2.69 -45.29 3.54
CA GLN A 319 3.99 -45.78 4.00
C GLN A 319 4.98 -45.73 2.83
N LEU A 320 6.01 -44.89 2.95
CA LEU A 320 7.12 -44.80 2.00
C LEU A 320 8.38 -45.41 2.60
N PRO A 321 9.39 -45.80 1.80
CA PRO A 321 10.64 -46.40 2.29
C PRO A 321 11.36 -45.57 3.34
N PHE A 322 11.10 -44.26 3.33
CA PHE A 322 11.79 -43.27 4.15
C PHE A 322 10.87 -42.58 5.18
N GLY A 323 9.61 -43.01 5.34
CA GLY A 323 8.70 -42.48 6.36
C GLY A 323 7.23 -42.54 5.97
N LYS A 324 6.35 -42.09 6.87
CA LYS A 324 4.91 -41.95 6.60
C LYS A 324 4.59 -40.59 6.03
N LEU A 325 3.88 -40.55 4.92
CA LEU A 325 3.35 -39.34 4.31
C LEU A 325 1.86 -39.20 4.60
N HIS A 326 1.44 -38.06 5.12
CA HIS A 326 0.04 -37.75 5.36
C HIS A 326 -0.59 -37.19 4.07
N CYS A 327 -1.60 -37.86 3.56
CA CYS A 327 -2.36 -37.44 2.37
C CYS A 327 -3.85 -37.35 2.77
N VAL A 328 -4.55 -36.30 2.33
CA VAL A 328 -6.00 -36.10 2.53
C VAL A 328 -6.68 -36.07 1.18
N GLU A 329 -7.80 -36.77 1.08
CA GLU A 329 -8.57 -36.90 -0.16
C GLU A 329 -10.02 -36.50 0.09
N GLU A 330 -10.56 -35.65 -0.79
CA GLU A 330 -11.92 -35.12 -0.68
C GLU A 330 -12.51 -34.79 -2.05
N GLY A 331 -13.83 -34.93 -2.21
CA GLY A 331 -14.55 -34.67 -3.45
C GLY A 331 -14.78 -35.91 -4.33
N GLN A 332 -15.76 -35.81 -5.23
CA GLN A 332 -16.21 -36.91 -6.11
C GLN A 332 -16.03 -36.61 -7.60
N GLY A 333 -15.39 -35.49 -7.95
CA GLY A 333 -15.18 -35.10 -9.35
C GLY A 333 -14.26 -36.05 -10.12
N GLU A 334 -14.49 -36.17 -11.43
CA GLU A 334 -13.73 -37.07 -12.31
C GLU A 334 -12.26 -36.62 -12.49
N LYS A 335 -12.01 -35.30 -12.41
CA LYS A 335 -10.67 -34.71 -12.52
C LYS A 335 -9.99 -34.63 -11.15
N VAL A 336 -8.79 -35.21 -11.05
CA VAL A 336 -7.98 -35.20 -9.83
C VAL A 336 -7.07 -33.97 -9.79
N LEU A 337 -7.15 -33.18 -8.72
CA LEU A 337 -6.27 -32.05 -8.45
C LEU A 337 -5.28 -32.39 -7.32
N LEU A 338 -3.99 -32.40 -7.64
CA LEU A 338 -2.92 -32.56 -6.66
C LEU A 338 -2.58 -31.21 -6.01
N CYS A 339 -2.71 -31.13 -4.68
CA CYS A 339 -2.40 -29.93 -3.92
C CYS A 339 -1.12 -30.13 -3.11
N ILE A 340 -0.04 -29.46 -3.56
CA ILE A 340 1.27 -29.47 -2.90
C ILE A 340 1.50 -28.11 -2.24
N HIS A 341 1.68 -28.11 -0.92
CA HIS A 341 1.98 -26.87 -0.20
C HIS A 341 3.47 -26.50 -0.30
N GLY A 342 3.77 -25.23 -0.06
CA GLY A 342 5.16 -24.74 0.02
C GLY A 342 5.78 -24.90 1.42
N ASN A 343 6.92 -24.25 1.63
CA ASN A 343 7.59 -24.25 2.93
C ASN A 343 6.65 -23.70 4.03
N PHE A 344 6.72 -24.29 5.23
CA PHE A 344 5.86 -24.00 6.39
C PHE A 344 4.36 -24.28 6.22
N GLY A 345 3.92 -24.78 5.07
CA GLY A 345 2.53 -25.17 4.81
C GLY A 345 2.13 -26.52 5.42
N SER A 346 0.88 -26.89 5.13
CA SER A 346 0.26 -28.21 5.35
C SER A 346 -0.97 -28.32 4.44
N TRP A 347 -1.50 -29.54 4.23
CA TRP A 347 -2.73 -29.83 3.49
C TRP A 347 -3.90 -28.91 3.87
N ARG A 348 -3.95 -28.45 5.13
CA ARG A 348 -5.00 -27.56 5.66
C ARG A 348 -5.12 -26.22 4.95
N TRP A 349 -4.06 -25.77 4.26
CA TRP A 349 -4.13 -24.56 3.43
C TRP A 349 -5.13 -24.69 2.27
N PHE A 350 -5.35 -25.93 1.81
CA PHE A 350 -6.24 -26.22 0.70
C PHE A 350 -7.68 -26.49 1.14
N LYS A 351 -7.95 -26.62 2.45
CA LYS A 351 -9.29 -26.95 2.96
C LYS A 351 -10.41 -26.04 2.43
N PRO A 352 -10.27 -24.68 2.42
CA PRO A 352 -11.30 -23.81 1.84
C PRO A 352 -11.54 -24.07 0.35
N LEU A 353 -10.48 -24.35 -0.41
CA LEU A 353 -10.57 -24.66 -1.85
C LEU A 353 -11.26 -26.02 -2.08
N MET A 354 -10.91 -27.01 -1.26
CA MET A 354 -11.48 -28.36 -1.32
C MET A 354 -12.98 -28.32 -1.01
N GLU A 355 -13.39 -27.60 0.04
CA GLU A 355 -14.80 -27.46 0.43
C GLU A 355 -15.65 -26.77 -0.64
N GLU A 356 -15.12 -25.74 -1.31
CA GLU A 356 -15.84 -24.97 -2.34
C GLU A 356 -16.00 -25.73 -3.67
N LEU A 357 -15.04 -26.60 -4.01
CA LEU A 357 -14.96 -27.24 -5.33
C LEU A 357 -15.09 -28.77 -5.32
N LYS A 358 -15.42 -29.37 -4.17
CA LYS A 358 -15.56 -30.84 -3.99
C LYS A 358 -16.52 -31.53 -4.97
N ASP A 359 -17.51 -30.80 -5.49
CA ASP A 359 -18.52 -31.34 -6.42
C ASP A 359 -17.99 -31.43 -7.86
N ARG A 360 -16.94 -30.65 -8.19
CA ARG A 360 -16.36 -30.59 -9.55
C ARG A 360 -15.04 -31.35 -9.68
N TYR A 361 -14.27 -31.43 -8.61
CA TYR A 361 -12.94 -32.02 -8.61
C TYR A 361 -12.76 -32.97 -7.42
N ARG A 362 -11.91 -33.98 -7.63
CA ARG A 362 -11.39 -34.84 -6.57
C ARG A 362 -10.02 -34.29 -6.16
N PHE A 363 -9.88 -33.88 -4.92
CA PHE A 363 -8.66 -33.27 -4.40
C PHE A 363 -7.79 -34.31 -3.70
N LEU A 364 -6.50 -34.27 -3.97
CA LEU A 364 -5.47 -35.00 -3.23
C LEU A 364 -4.49 -33.99 -2.63
N ALA A 365 -4.65 -33.66 -1.36
CA ALA A 365 -3.78 -32.73 -0.64
C ALA A 365 -2.73 -33.48 0.17
N VAL A 366 -1.46 -33.16 -0.04
CA VAL A 366 -0.34 -33.90 0.54
C VAL A 366 0.44 -33.00 1.50
N ASP A 367 0.72 -33.52 2.71
CA ASP A 367 1.73 -32.92 3.58
C ASP A 367 3.11 -33.41 3.14
N LEU A 368 3.97 -32.49 2.71
CA LEU A 368 5.35 -32.82 2.37
C LEU A 368 6.08 -33.43 3.57
N PRO A 369 7.08 -34.30 3.34
CA PRO A 369 7.96 -34.80 4.40
C PRO A 369 8.50 -33.64 5.27
N ASN A 370 8.68 -33.85 6.58
CA ASN A 370 9.00 -32.79 7.56
C ASN A 370 7.91 -31.73 7.83
N PHE A 371 6.77 -31.77 7.14
CA PHE A 371 5.68 -30.81 7.29
C PHE A 371 4.36 -31.47 7.71
N GLY A 372 3.44 -30.66 8.24
CA GLY A 372 2.12 -31.11 8.67
C GLY A 372 2.16 -32.29 9.63
N ASP A 373 1.37 -33.32 9.31
CA ASP A 373 1.28 -34.56 10.06
C ASP A 373 2.23 -35.66 9.50
N SER A 374 3.02 -35.36 8.45
CA SER A 374 4.01 -36.28 7.83
C SER A 374 5.26 -36.50 8.70
N SER A 375 5.93 -37.63 8.46
CA SER A 375 7.15 -38.00 9.19
C SER A 375 8.31 -37.05 8.92
N ARG A 376 9.21 -36.92 9.91
CA ARG A 376 10.45 -36.17 9.74
C ARG A 376 11.54 -37.05 9.13
N THR A 377 12.19 -36.54 8.09
CA THR A 377 13.14 -37.25 7.23
C THR A 377 14.23 -36.30 6.72
N LYS A 378 15.19 -36.79 5.93
CA LYS A 378 16.19 -35.93 5.27
C LYS A 378 15.51 -34.89 4.37
N SER A 379 16.03 -33.66 4.38
CA SER A 379 15.52 -32.54 3.61
C SER A 379 16.37 -32.31 2.35
N SER A 380 15.94 -32.87 1.22
CA SER A 380 16.46 -32.53 -0.12
C SER A 380 15.30 -32.36 -1.11
N LEU A 381 15.52 -31.60 -2.19
CA LEU A 381 14.48 -31.33 -3.19
C LEU A 381 14.08 -32.61 -3.93
N GLU A 382 15.07 -33.45 -4.26
CA GLU A 382 14.88 -34.76 -4.90
C GLU A 382 14.02 -35.66 -4.02
N PHE A 383 14.24 -35.61 -2.70
CA PHE A 383 13.48 -36.39 -1.74
C PHE A 383 12.01 -35.94 -1.67
N TYR A 384 11.75 -34.62 -1.69
CA TYR A 384 10.39 -34.10 -1.74
C TYR A 384 9.68 -34.47 -3.04
N ALA A 385 10.37 -34.37 -4.17
CA ALA A 385 9.82 -34.75 -5.48
C ALA A 385 9.46 -36.24 -5.52
N GLU A 386 10.34 -37.11 -5.03
CA GLU A 386 10.12 -38.56 -5.00
C GLU A 386 8.98 -38.94 -4.06
N ALA A 387 8.88 -38.32 -2.88
CA ALA A 387 7.79 -38.57 -1.94
C ALA A 387 6.41 -38.22 -2.54
N VAL A 388 6.31 -37.08 -3.24
CA VAL A 388 5.07 -36.66 -3.90
C VAL A 388 4.74 -37.60 -5.07
N LYS A 389 5.74 -37.94 -5.89
CA LYS A 389 5.57 -38.88 -7.00
C LYS A 389 5.05 -40.23 -6.52
N GLN A 390 5.57 -40.74 -5.40
CA GLN A 390 5.13 -42.00 -4.80
C GLN A 390 3.72 -41.93 -4.19
N CYS A 391 3.32 -40.85 -3.49
CA CYS A 391 1.90 -40.71 -3.04
C CYS A 391 0.96 -40.62 -4.26
N TRP A 392 1.37 -39.94 -5.34
CA TRP A 392 0.58 -39.83 -6.58
C TRP A 392 0.39 -41.19 -7.28
N THR A 393 1.47 -41.95 -7.51
CA THR A 393 1.38 -43.27 -8.15
C THR A 393 0.62 -44.27 -7.29
N CYS A 394 0.83 -44.25 -5.98
CA CYS A 394 0.12 -45.09 -5.02
C CYS A 394 -1.41 -44.92 -5.13
N GLN A 395 -1.89 -43.68 -5.26
CA GLN A 395 -3.32 -43.39 -5.38
C GLN A 395 -3.91 -43.72 -6.75
N LEU A 396 -3.21 -43.43 -7.86
CA LEU A 396 -3.74 -43.69 -9.20
C LEU A 396 -3.66 -45.17 -9.61
N LYS A 397 -2.60 -45.89 -9.22
CA LYS A 397 -2.36 -47.26 -9.69
C LYS A 397 -2.80 -48.35 -8.71
N LYS A 398 -3.13 -48.01 -7.44
CA LYS A 398 -3.42 -48.98 -6.36
C LYS A 398 -2.35 -50.06 -6.16
N GLU A 399 -1.12 -49.83 -6.62
CA GLU A 399 0.00 -50.76 -6.48
C GLU A 399 0.81 -50.41 -5.22
N ASN A 400 1.09 -51.41 -4.37
CA ASN A 400 1.99 -51.34 -3.21
C ASN A 400 1.65 -50.35 -2.07
N CYS A 401 0.37 -50.07 -1.82
CA CYS A 401 -0.05 -49.17 -0.73
C CYS A 401 -0.60 -49.93 0.47
N THR A 402 0.15 -49.95 1.59
CA THR A 402 -0.40 -50.36 2.89
C THR A 402 -1.23 -49.21 3.46
N ASN A 403 -2.47 -49.07 2.99
CA ASN A 403 -3.43 -48.10 3.53
C ASN A 403 -3.83 -48.48 4.96
N LYS A 404 -3.12 -47.96 5.97
CA LYS A 404 -3.61 -47.98 7.35
C LYS A 404 -4.44 -46.72 7.58
N LYS A 405 -5.77 -46.84 7.47
CA LYS A 405 -6.70 -45.89 8.08
C LYS A 405 -6.51 -45.94 9.60
N TRP A 406 -6.67 -44.81 10.27
CA TRP A 406 -6.64 -44.73 11.73
C TRP A 406 -7.62 -45.74 12.35
N LYS A 407 -7.19 -46.47 13.39
CA LYS A 407 -8.09 -47.05 14.39
C LYS A 407 -8.34 -46.01 15.47
#